data_AF-A0A563W4K2-F1
#
_entry.id   AF-A0A563W4K2-F1
#
_cell.length_a   1.000
_cell.length_b   1.000
_cell.length_c   1.000
_cell.angle_alpha   90.00
_cell.angle_beta   90.00
_cell.angle_gamma   90.00
#
_symmetry.space_group_name_H-M   'P 1'
#
loop_
_entity.id
_entity.type
_entity.pdbx_description
1 polymer ?
#
loop_
_entity_poly.entity_id
_entity_poly.type
_entity_poly.pdbx_seq_one_letter_code
_entity_poly.pdbx_strand_id
1 'polypeptide(L)' 'MTFIFQLVLSLLVLFSFVMVIGVPVAYASPQNWEQSKTLLYAGSGVWGILVVLVAILNFFVI' A
#
# COMPACT_ATOMS: atom_id res chain seq x y z
N MET A 1 19.29 10.87 -0.67
CA MET A 1 17.90 10.38 -0.79
C MET A 1 17.77 8.87 -0.61
N THR A 2 18.86 8.11 -0.64
CA THR A 2 18.85 6.63 -0.54
C THR A 2 18.16 6.07 0.69
N PHE A 3 18.42 6.63 1.89
CA PHE A 3 17.75 6.16 3.12
C PHE A 3 16.23 6.34 3.07
N ILE A 4 15.77 7.52 2.63
CA ILE A 4 14.33 7.81 2.49
C ILE A 4 13.70 6.90 1.42
N PHE A 5 14.38 6.72 0.28
CA PHE A 5 13.92 5.80 -0.77
C PHE A 5 13.76 4.36 -0.26
N GLN A 6 14.78 3.83 0.45
CA GLN A 6 14.74 2.47 1.00
C GLN A 6 13.63 2.31 2.05
N LEU A 7 13.41 3.33 2.89
CA LEU A 7 12.32 3.34 3.87
C LEU A 7 10.95 3.30 3.17
N VAL A 8 10.70 4.20 2.21
CA VAL A 8 9.42 4.26 1.48
C VAL A 8 9.18 2.98 0.68
N LEU A 9 10.22 2.43 0.04
CA LEU A 9 10.13 1.15 -0.66
C LEU A 9 9.81 -0.01 0.30
N SER A 10 10.44 -0.04 1.48
CA SER A 10 10.14 -1.05 2.51
C SER A 10 8.71 -0.94 3.01
N LEU A 11 8.20 0.29 3.22
CA LEU A 11 6.80 0.53 3.58
C LEU A 11 5.85 0.04 2.48
N LEU A 12 6.16 0.33 1.20
CA LEU A 12 5.38 -0.17 0.06
C LEU A 12 5.31 -1.70 0.05
N VAL A 13 6.43 -2.38 0.29
CA VAL A 13 6.48 -3.86 0.33
C VAL A 13 5.65 -4.41 1.50
N LEU A 14 5.85 -3.90 2.71
CA LEU A 14 5.10 -4.34 3.89
C LEU A 14 3.60 -4.07 3.75
N PHE A 15 3.23 -2.90 3.25
CA PHE A 15 1.84 -2.54 3.01
C PHE A 15 1.21 -3.42 1.92
N SER A 16 1.96 -3.73 0.86
CA SER A 16 1.52 -4.68 -0.17
C SER A 16 1.25 -6.06 0.42
N PHE A 17 2.09 -6.55 1.33
CA PHE A 17 1.88 -7.82 2.00
C PHE A 17 0.57 -7.83 2.82
N VAL A 18 0.28 -6.75 3.55
CA VAL A 18 -0.99 -6.57 4.25
C VAL A 18 -2.17 -6.60 3.27
N MET A 19 -2.09 -5.87 2.16
CA MET A 19 -3.16 -5.82 1.16
C MET A 19 -3.38 -7.17 0.46
N VAL A 20 -2.31 -7.91 0.16
CA VAL A 20 -2.38 -9.26 -0.46
C VAL A 20 -3.20 -10.22 0.40
N ILE A 21 -3.12 -10.12 1.73
CA ILE A 21 -3.90 -10.94 2.65
C ILE A 21 -5.28 -10.30 2.90
N GLY A 22 -5.31 -9.01 3.21
CA GLY A 22 -6.51 -8.29 3.65
C GLY A 22 -7.58 -8.19 2.57
N VAL A 23 -7.21 -7.98 1.31
CA VAL A 23 -8.14 -7.85 0.17
C VAL A 23 -8.99 -9.11 -0.03
N PRO A 24 -8.42 -10.32 -0.23
CA PRO A 24 -9.23 -11.53 -0.41
C PRO A 24 -10.03 -11.89 0.85
N VAL A 25 -9.46 -11.68 2.05
CA VAL A 25 -10.18 -11.92 3.31
C VAL A 25 -11.40 -11.01 3.42
N ALA A 26 -11.26 -9.72 3.12
CA ALA A 26 -12.34 -8.76 3.13
C ALA A 26 -13.43 -9.08 2.09
N TYR A 27 -13.06 -9.56 0.90
CA TYR A 27 -14.02 -9.95 -0.14
C TYR A 27 -14.80 -11.22 0.23
N ALA A 28 -14.20 -12.15 0.98
CA ALA A 28 -14.85 -13.41 1.35
C ALA A 28 -15.59 -13.34 2.70
N SER A 29 -15.33 -12.31 3.52
CA SER A 29 -15.93 -12.18 4.85
C SER A 29 -17.41 -11.81 4.77
N PRO A 30 -18.33 -12.55 5.44
CA PRO A 30 -19.76 -12.30 5.34
C PRO A 30 -20.26 -11.12 6.17
N GLN A 31 -19.42 -10.58 7.08
CA GLN A 31 -19.72 -9.42 7.91
C GLN A 31 -18.74 -8.28 7.63
N ASN A 32 -19.11 -7.07 8.05
CA ASN A 32 -18.28 -5.87 8.00
C ASN A 32 -17.87 -5.38 6.60
N TRP A 33 -18.60 -5.78 5.55
CA TRP A 33 -18.31 -5.34 4.18
C TRP A 33 -18.21 -3.81 4.03
N GLU A 34 -19.13 -3.03 4.59
CA GLU A 34 -19.12 -1.56 4.45
C GLU A 34 -17.85 -0.91 5.05
N GLN A 35 -17.39 -1.42 6.19
CA GLN A 35 -16.13 -0.98 6.81
C GLN A 35 -14.94 -1.42 5.97
N SER A 36 -14.90 -2.70 5.59
CA SER A 36 -13.82 -3.28 4.76
C SER A 36 -13.69 -2.55 3.42
N LYS A 37 -14.80 -2.25 2.75
CA LYS A 37 -14.83 -1.51 1.48
C LYS A 37 -14.17 -0.14 1.62
N THR A 38 -14.47 0.60 2.68
CA THR A 38 -13.84 1.91 2.96
C THR A 38 -12.34 1.76 3.18
N LEU A 39 -11.92 0.75 3.95
CA LEU A 39 -10.50 0.44 4.18
C LEU A 39 -9.78 0.00 2.90
N LEU A 40 -10.43 -0.75 2.01
CA LEU A 40 -9.87 -1.17 0.73
C LEU A 40 -9.64 0.01 -0.21
N TYR A 41 -10.57 0.96 -0.28
CA TYR A 41 -10.39 2.19 -1.07
C TYR A 41 -9.27 3.05 -0.49
N ALA A 42 -9.28 3.29 0.82
CA ALA A 42 -8.23 4.06 1.48
C ALA A 42 -6.85 3.39 1.30
N GLY A 43 -6.78 2.07 1.49
CA GLY A 43 -5.57 1.29 1.31
C GLY A 43 -5.06 1.31 -0.12
N SER A 44 -5.95 1.23 -1.12
CA SER A 44 -5.57 1.36 -2.53
C SER A 44 -4.99 2.76 -2.84
N GLY A 45 -5.58 3.81 -2.25
CA GLY A 45 -5.04 5.17 -2.35
C GLY A 45 -3.65 5.31 -1.73
N VAL A 46 -3.47 4.80 -0.51
CA VAL A 46 -2.16 4.79 0.19
C VAL A 46 -1.12 4.03 -0.61
N TRP A 47 -1.46 2.85 -1.13
CA TRP A 47 -0.57 2.06 -1.97
C TRP A 47 -0.16 2.82 -3.25
N GLY A 48 -1.13 3.44 -3.93
CA GLY A 48 -0.86 4.24 -5.13
C GLY A 48 0.07 5.44 -4.85
N ILE A 49 -0.15 6.14 -3.74
CA ILE A 49 0.73 7.23 -3.29
C ILE A 49 2.15 6.72 -3.04
N LEU A 50 2.30 5.58 -2.34
CA LEU A 50 3.61 4.99 -2.08
C LEU A 50 4.35 4.63 -3.39
N VAL A 51 3.65 4.07 -4.38
CA VAL A 51 4.24 3.79 -5.71
C VAL A 51 4.74 5.07 -6.38
N VAL A 52 3.92 6.12 -6.41
CA VAL A 52 4.31 7.42 -7.00
C VAL A 52 5.49 8.03 -6.26
N LEU A 53 5.52 7.95 -4.93
CA LEU A 53 6.64 8.42 -4.13
C LEU A 53 7.93 7.66 -4.44
N VAL A 54 7.89 6.33 -4.53
CA VAL A 54 9.06 5.52 -4.91
C VAL A 54 9.56 5.93 -6.30
N ALA A 55 8.66 6.12 -7.27
CA ALA A 55 9.01 6.54 -8.62
C ALA A 55 9.68 7.93 -8.64
N ILE A 56 9.15 8.90 -7.90
CA ILE A 56 9.75 10.25 -7.80
C ILE A 56 11.11 10.18 -7.09
N LEU A 57 11.21 9.44 -5.98
CA LEU A 57 12.44 9.32 -5.22
C LEU A 57 13.56 8.62 -6.00
N ASN A 58 13.20 7.78 -6.97
CA ASN A 58 14.15 7.08 -7.83
C ASN A 58 15.11 8.05 -8.58
N PHE A 59 14.61 9.18 -9.08
CA PHE A 59 15.40 10.21 -9.77
C PHE A 59 16.48 10.89 -8.91
N PHE A 60 16.45 10.68 -7.59
CA PHE A 60 17.43 11.25 -6.66
C PHE A 60 18.38 10.21 -6.06
N VAL A 61 18.29 8.96 -6.54
CA VAL A 61 19.09 7.82 -6.05
C VAL A 61 19.85 7.14 -7.18
N ILE A 62 19.22 7.00 -8.35
CA ILE A 62 19.82 6.49 -9.59
C ILE A 62 20.23 7.69 -10.45
#